data_AF-A0A0S7YS26-F1
#
_entry.id   AF-A0A0S7YS26-F1
#
_cell.length_a   1.000
_cell.length_b   1.000
_cell.length_c   1.000
_cell.angle_alpha   90.00
_cell.angle_beta   90.00
_cell.angle_gamma   90.00
#
_symmetry.space_group_name_H-M   'P 1'
#
loop_
_entity.id
_entity.type
_entity.pdbx_description
1 polymer ?
#
loop_
_entity_poly.entity_id
_entity_poly.type
_entity_poly.pdbx_seq_one_letter_code
_entity_poly.pdbx_strand_id
1 'polypeptide(L)'
;MLDVAVAYNRYRFLGNEFLTWLWFMIDTRQDQLREFVEGITALEIGNRIDLENRRDDKVERITIKGDDADLKEGYLALRKGALVTDLNLVFRSANFRWQFNIKGESLNISALKTPETAPPENEEDTEAVALEKISLHEQITKLLETAFRRFVHLRTTETWNGATVAQIHQWLSSP
;
A
#
# COMPACT_ATOMS: atom_id res chain seq x y z
N MET A 1 4.90 16.26 24.74
CA MET A 1 4.73 16.11 23.28
C MET A 1 5.97 15.40 22.77
N LEU A 2 5.83 14.23 22.13
CA LEU A 2 7.00 13.57 21.54
C LEU A 2 7.45 14.42 20.35
N ASP A 3 8.76 14.66 20.22
CA ASP A 3 9.33 15.32 19.04
C ASP A 3 8.96 14.53 17.78
N VAL A 4 8.57 15.22 16.70
CA VAL A 4 8.08 14.58 15.47
C VAL A 4 9.17 13.73 14.81
N ALA A 5 10.43 14.16 14.82
CA ALA A 5 11.55 13.38 14.29
C ALA A 5 11.83 12.14 15.16
N VAL A 6 11.67 12.25 16.48
CA VAL A 6 11.77 11.09 17.39
C VAL A 6 10.63 10.09 17.13
N ALA A 7 9.39 10.57 17.00
CA ALA A 7 8.24 9.74 16.68
C ALA A 7 8.41 9.03 15.34
N TYR A 8 8.83 9.78 14.32
CA TYR A 8 9.11 9.25 12.99
C TYR A 8 10.15 8.12 13.04
N ASN A 9 11.32 8.36 13.62
CA ASN A 9 12.37 7.35 13.70
C ASN A 9 11.95 6.12 14.51
N ARG A 10 11.15 6.31 15.55
CA ARG A 10 10.66 5.22 16.42
C ARG A 10 9.57 4.39 15.76
N TYR A 11 8.67 4.98 15.00
CA TYR A 11 7.44 4.32 14.51
C TYR A 11 7.40 4.09 13.00
N ARG A 12 8.40 4.55 12.23
CA ARG A 12 8.47 4.33 10.79
C ARG A 12 8.39 2.87 10.34
N PHE A 13 8.76 1.93 11.21
CA PHE A 13 8.65 0.50 10.92
C PHE A 13 7.19 0.07 10.67
N LEU A 14 6.23 0.76 11.28
CA LEU A 14 4.81 0.43 11.20
C LEU A 14 4.28 0.55 9.77
N GLY A 15 4.78 1.53 9.02
CA GLY A 15 4.41 1.68 7.62
C GLY A 15 5.00 0.58 6.74
N ASN A 16 6.21 0.10 7.04
CA ASN A 16 6.79 -1.05 6.31
C ASN A 16 6.06 -2.36 6.63
N GLU A 17 5.68 -2.58 7.90
CA GLU A 17 4.81 -3.70 8.30
C GLU A 17 3.45 -3.60 7.59
N PHE A 18 2.86 -2.40 7.53
CA PHE A 18 1.60 -2.16 6.82
C PHE A 18 1.69 -2.52 5.34
N LEU A 19 2.72 -2.05 4.62
CA LEU A 19 2.87 -2.39 3.20
C LEU A 19 3.09 -3.89 2.98
N THR A 20 3.80 -4.55 3.89
CA THR A 20 4.01 -6.01 3.84
C THR A 20 2.68 -6.75 4.07
N TRP A 21 1.89 -6.31 5.05
CA TRP A 21 0.54 -6.84 5.28
C TRP A 21 -0.39 -6.56 4.10
N LEU A 22 -0.29 -5.39 3.48
CA LEU A 22 -1.11 -5.02 2.32
C LEU A 22 -0.83 -5.93 1.13
N TRP A 23 0.44 -6.27 0.86
CA TRP A 23 0.78 -7.25 -0.16
C TRP A 23 0.17 -8.64 0.16
N PHE A 24 0.30 -9.11 1.41
CA PHE A 24 -0.37 -10.34 1.85
C PHE A 24 -1.89 -10.31 1.60
N MET A 25 -2.55 -9.19 1.90
CA MET A 25 -3.99 -9.02 1.67
C MET A 25 -4.34 -9.03 0.17
N ILE A 26 -3.53 -8.40 -0.68
CA ILE A 26 -3.71 -8.39 -2.14
C ILE A 26 -3.64 -9.80 -2.71
N ASP A 27 -2.69 -10.61 -2.24
CA ASP A 27 -2.48 -11.98 -2.74
C ASP A 27 -3.52 -12.98 -2.24
N THR A 28 -4.00 -12.81 -1.00
CA THR A 28 -4.78 -13.87 -0.33
C THR A 28 -6.23 -13.53 -0.04
N ARG A 29 -6.59 -12.23 0.00
CA ARG A 29 -7.82 -11.74 0.65
C ARG A 29 -8.41 -10.48 -0.02
N GLN A 30 -8.47 -10.46 -1.35
CA GLN A 30 -9.10 -9.33 -2.06
C GLN A 30 -10.59 -9.18 -1.74
N ASP A 31 -11.26 -10.28 -1.39
CA ASP A 31 -12.63 -10.29 -0.88
C ASP A 31 -12.74 -9.49 0.43
N GLN A 32 -11.84 -9.69 1.39
CA GLN A 32 -11.86 -8.93 2.64
C GLN A 32 -11.55 -7.45 2.41
N LEU A 33 -10.66 -7.11 1.47
CA LEU A 33 -10.43 -5.71 1.09
C LEU A 33 -11.73 -5.03 0.64
N ARG A 34 -12.62 -5.75 -0.07
CA ARG A 34 -13.93 -5.25 -0.52
C ARG A 34 -14.93 -5.03 0.60
N GLU A 35 -14.77 -5.70 1.75
CA GLU A 35 -15.68 -5.54 2.89
C GLU A 35 -15.50 -4.19 3.58
N PHE A 36 -14.28 -3.64 3.57
CA PHE A 36 -13.96 -2.41 4.31
C PHE A 36 -13.47 -1.26 3.43
N VAL A 37 -13.07 -1.47 2.18
CA VAL A 37 -12.78 -0.39 1.24
C VAL A 37 -13.97 -0.22 0.30
N GLU A 38 -14.68 0.89 0.43
CA GLU A 38 -15.86 1.18 -0.38
C GLU A 38 -15.50 1.30 -1.88
N GLY A 39 -16.31 0.64 -2.73
CA GLY A 39 -16.21 0.73 -4.20
C GLY A 39 -15.03 -0.02 -4.82
N ILE A 40 -14.11 -0.57 -4.02
CA ILE A 40 -12.97 -1.32 -4.56
C ILE A 40 -13.46 -2.51 -5.39
N THR A 41 -12.94 -2.61 -6.59
CA THR A 41 -13.11 -3.79 -7.45
C THR A 41 -11.85 -4.64 -7.40
N ALA A 42 -10.67 -4.02 -7.44
CA ALA A 42 -9.39 -4.69 -7.25
C ALA A 42 -8.33 -3.74 -6.70
N LEU A 43 -7.35 -4.31 -6.01
CA LEU A 43 -6.09 -3.67 -5.67
C LEU A 43 -4.97 -4.63 -6.05
N GLU A 44 -4.05 -4.18 -6.86
CA GLU A 44 -3.00 -5.00 -7.46
C GLU A 44 -1.64 -4.37 -7.17
N ILE A 45 -0.60 -5.20 -7.01
CA ILE A 45 0.78 -4.71 -7.06
C ILE A 45 1.03 -4.26 -8.50
N GLY A 46 1.48 -3.03 -8.65
CA GLY A 46 1.85 -2.49 -9.95
C GLY A 46 3.28 -2.86 -10.32
N ASN A 47 3.95 -1.98 -11.05
CA ASN A 47 5.20 -2.34 -11.73
C ASN A 47 6.48 -2.15 -10.91
N ARG A 48 6.35 -1.97 -9.60
CA ARG A 48 7.49 -1.79 -8.68
C ARG A 48 7.18 -2.22 -7.26
N ILE A 49 8.14 -2.91 -6.64
CA ILE A 49 8.21 -3.15 -5.20
C ILE A 49 9.66 -2.99 -4.72
N ASP A 50 9.86 -2.31 -3.59
CA ASP A 50 11.15 -2.23 -2.90
C ASP A 50 11.05 -2.89 -1.53
N LEU A 51 12.00 -3.77 -1.21
CA LEU A 51 12.11 -4.45 0.07
C LEU A 51 13.45 -4.14 0.73
N GLU A 52 13.45 -4.02 2.05
CA GLU A 52 14.67 -3.86 2.85
C GLU A 52 14.72 -4.87 3.98
N ASN A 53 15.88 -5.50 4.15
CA ASN A 53 16.23 -6.28 5.33
C ASN A 53 17.31 -5.54 6.10
N ARG A 54 17.01 -5.15 7.34
CA ARG A 54 17.95 -4.45 8.22
C ARG A 54 18.46 -5.44 9.26
N ARG A 55 19.73 -5.79 9.19
CA ARG A 55 20.42 -6.66 10.15
C ARG A 55 21.67 -5.94 10.64
N ASP A 56 21.72 -5.64 11.94
CA ASP A 56 22.76 -4.83 12.56
C ASP A 56 22.91 -3.47 11.81
N ASP A 57 24.14 -3.10 11.45
CA ASP A 57 24.45 -1.89 10.68
C ASP A 57 24.34 -2.08 9.16
N LYS A 58 23.83 -3.23 8.69
CA LYS A 58 23.72 -3.55 7.26
C LYS A 58 22.27 -3.45 6.78
N VAL A 59 22.11 -2.83 5.61
CA VAL A 59 20.84 -2.76 4.89
C VAL A 59 20.99 -3.49 3.56
N GLU A 60 20.27 -4.61 3.43
CA GLU A 60 20.09 -5.29 2.14
C GLU A 60 18.82 -4.75 1.49
N ARG A 61 18.90 -4.35 0.22
CA ARG A 61 17.76 -3.82 -0.54
C ARG A 61 17.54 -4.63 -1.80
N ILE A 62 16.28 -4.96 -2.07
CA ILE A 62 15.83 -5.60 -3.30
C ILE A 62 14.79 -4.69 -3.93
N THR A 63 14.93 -4.43 -5.23
CA THR A 63 13.98 -3.67 -6.02
C THR A 63 13.60 -4.51 -7.22
N ILE A 64 12.31 -4.77 -7.37
CA ILE A 64 11.74 -5.48 -8.52
C ILE A 64 10.97 -4.45 -9.33
N LYS A 65 11.19 -4.44 -10.65
CA LYS A 65 10.53 -3.50 -11.58
C LYS A 65 10.17 -4.19 -12.89
N GLY A 66 9.01 -3.85 -13.42
CA GLY A 66 8.49 -4.32 -14.69
C GLY A 66 6.99 -4.53 -14.60
N ASP A 67 6.27 -4.30 -15.71
CA ASP A 67 4.79 -4.36 -15.70
C ASP A 67 4.25 -5.78 -15.46
N ASP A 68 5.03 -6.82 -15.77
CA ASP A 68 4.75 -8.24 -15.49
C ASP A 68 5.92 -8.93 -14.77
N ALA A 69 6.62 -8.18 -13.92
CA ALA A 69 7.76 -8.74 -13.20
C ALA A 69 7.32 -9.85 -12.24
N ASP A 70 8.01 -10.99 -12.30
CA ASP A 70 7.83 -12.07 -11.32
C ASP A 70 8.27 -11.57 -9.93
N LEU A 71 7.47 -11.87 -8.91
CA LEU A 71 7.71 -11.42 -7.53
C LEU A 71 8.45 -12.47 -6.69
N LYS A 72 8.92 -13.59 -7.28
CA LYS A 72 9.68 -14.66 -6.62
C LYS A 72 10.80 -14.16 -5.72
N GLU A 73 11.62 -13.23 -6.19
CA GLU A 73 12.71 -12.62 -5.42
C GLU A 73 12.17 -11.86 -4.20
N GLY A 74 10.99 -11.25 -4.32
CA GLY A 74 10.31 -10.52 -3.26
C GLY A 74 9.82 -11.46 -2.16
N TYR A 75 9.18 -12.58 -2.53
CA TYR A 75 8.79 -13.60 -1.55
C TYR A 75 10.01 -14.18 -0.82
N LEU A 76 11.11 -14.43 -1.55
CA LEU A 76 12.37 -14.87 -0.94
C LEU A 76 12.93 -13.83 0.04
N ALA A 77 12.86 -12.54 -0.31
CA ALA A 77 13.27 -11.45 0.56
C ALA A 77 12.44 -11.42 1.86
N LEU A 78 11.11 -11.51 1.75
CA LEU A 78 10.20 -11.57 2.89
C LEU A 78 10.50 -12.78 3.78
N ARG A 79 10.75 -13.96 3.20
CA ARG A 79 11.17 -15.17 3.95
C ARG A 79 12.47 -14.95 4.74
N LYS A 80 13.38 -14.11 4.25
CA LYS A 80 14.62 -13.73 4.95
C LYS A 80 14.42 -12.62 5.99
N GLY A 81 13.20 -12.13 6.18
CA GLY A 81 12.85 -11.07 7.13
C GLY A 81 12.93 -9.66 6.56
N ALA A 82 13.00 -9.49 5.23
CA ALA A 82 12.82 -8.18 4.64
C ALA A 82 11.38 -7.69 4.85
N LEU A 83 11.19 -6.38 4.84
CA LEU A 83 9.87 -5.74 4.80
C LEU A 83 9.75 -4.89 3.54
N VAL A 84 8.52 -4.74 3.06
CA VAL A 84 8.22 -3.84 1.95
C VAL A 84 8.37 -2.39 2.41
N THR A 85 9.11 -1.60 1.66
CA THR A 85 9.40 -0.18 1.97
C THR A 85 8.86 0.79 0.93
N ASP A 86 8.52 0.31 -0.26
CA ASP A 86 7.89 1.07 -1.34
C ASP A 86 7.04 0.13 -2.19
N LEU A 87 5.83 0.55 -2.58
CA LEU A 87 4.93 -0.19 -3.45
C LEU A 87 4.36 0.71 -4.52
N ASN A 88 4.44 0.30 -5.79
CA ASN A 88 3.50 0.75 -6.81
C ASN A 88 2.22 -0.06 -6.69
N LEU A 89 1.07 0.62 -6.64
CA LEU A 89 -0.25 0.00 -6.53
C LEU A 89 -1.12 0.43 -7.70
N VAL A 90 -1.94 -0.50 -8.18
CA VAL A 90 -3.02 -0.25 -9.13
C VAL A 90 -4.33 -0.47 -8.41
N PHE A 91 -5.11 0.60 -8.26
CA PHE A 91 -6.42 0.56 -7.61
C PHE A 91 -7.52 0.69 -8.66
N ARG A 92 -8.54 -0.16 -8.57
CA ARG A 92 -9.69 -0.17 -9.48
C ARG A 92 -10.99 -0.04 -8.71
N SER A 93 -11.87 0.85 -9.17
CA SER A 93 -13.22 1.04 -8.65
C SER A 93 -14.17 1.27 -9.82
N ALA A 94 -15.16 0.38 -10.00
CA ALA A 94 -16.02 0.37 -11.18
C ALA A 94 -15.21 0.43 -12.49
N ASN A 95 -15.36 1.50 -13.28
CA ASN A 95 -14.65 1.71 -14.54
C ASN A 95 -13.38 2.56 -14.40
N PHE A 96 -13.04 2.97 -13.17
CA PHE A 96 -11.92 3.85 -12.90
C PHE A 96 -10.69 3.08 -12.45
N ARG A 97 -9.53 3.58 -12.86
CA ARG A 97 -8.20 3.04 -12.53
C ARG A 97 -7.32 4.16 -12.02
N TRP A 98 -6.69 3.92 -10.89
CA TRP A 98 -5.61 4.74 -10.35
C TRP A 98 -4.33 3.94 -10.31
N GLN A 99 -3.20 4.62 -10.41
CA GLN A 99 -1.89 4.03 -10.18
C GLN A 99 -1.01 5.00 -9.43
N PHE A 100 -0.36 4.56 -8.35
CA PHE A 100 0.45 5.42 -7.49
C PHE A 100 1.52 4.61 -6.77
N ASN A 101 2.54 5.29 -6.25
CA ASN A 101 3.49 4.70 -5.32
C ASN A 101 3.14 5.11 -3.89
N ILE A 102 3.41 4.23 -2.92
CA ILE A 102 3.36 4.53 -1.49
C ILE A 102 4.67 4.13 -0.80
N LYS A 103 5.25 5.07 -0.05
CA LYS A 103 6.45 4.82 0.76
C LYS A 103 6.06 4.37 2.17
N GLY A 104 6.60 3.26 2.65
CA GLY A 104 6.26 2.73 3.98
C GLY A 104 6.60 3.72 5.09
N GLU A 105 7.84 4.22 5.11
CA GLU A 105 8.37 5.07 6.18
C GLU A 105 7.50 6.30 6.52
N SER A 106 6.93 6.92 5.48
CA SER A 106 6.22 8.20 5.57
C SER A 106 4.75 8.12 5.14
N LEU A 107 4.31 6.98 4.60
CA LEU A 107 3.06 6.82 3.86
C LEU A 107 2.87 7.85 2.74
N ASN A 108 3.98 8.43 2.25
CA ASN A 108 3.94 9.42 1.19
C ASN A 108 3.47 8.79 -0.12
N ILE A 109 2.52 9.45 -0.79
CA ILE A 109 2.00 9.07 -2.09
C ILE A 109 2.81 9.80 -3.16
N SER A 110 3.27 9.09 -4.18
CA SER A 110 3.95 9.71 -5.32
C SER A 110 3.50 9.11 -6.64
N ALA A 111 3.75 9.81 -7.75
CA ALA A 111 3.40 9.39 -9.10
C ALA A 111 1.91 8.99 -9.26
N LEU A 112 1.01 9.66 -8.53
CA LEU A 112 -0.42 9.41 -8.62
C LEU A 112 -0.95 9.77 -10.01
N LYS A 113 -1.42 8.74 -10.72
CA LYS A 113 -2.22 8.85 -11.93
C LYS A 113 -3.67 8.57 -11.55
N THR A 114 -4.53 9.57 -11.73
CA THR A 114 -5.98 9.42 -11.57
C THR A 114 -6.62 9.04 -12.91
N PRO A 115 -7.90 8.64 -12.92
CA PRO A 115 -8.71 8.67 -14.14
C PRO A 115 -8.64 10.00 -14.89
N GLU A 116 -8.84 9.92 -16.20
CA GLU A 116 -9.00 11.09 -17.06
C GLU A 116 -10.34 11.77 -16.76
N THR A 117 -10.31 13.09 -16.69
CA THR A 117 -11.48 13.97 -16.53
C THR A 117 -11.62 14.78 -17.80
N ALA A 118 -12.85 15.15 -18.17
CA ALA A 118 -13.06 16.05 -19.30
C ALA A 118 -12.43 17.43 -19.01
N PRO A 119 -11.87 18.11 -20.03
CA PRO A 119 -11.46 19.50 -19.87
C PRO A 119 -12.69 20.40 -19.64
N PRO A 120 -12.54 21.54 -18.95
CA PRO A 120 -13.64 22.48 -18.79
C PRO A 120 -14.06 23.05 -20.16
N GLU A 121 -15.36 23.15 -20.41
CA GLU A 121 -15.89 23.70 -21.67
C GLU A 121 -15.91 25.23 -21.67
N ASN A 122 -16.04 25.84 -20.49
CA ASN A 122 -16.00 27.28 -20.26
C ASN A 122 -15.42 27.63 -18.86
N GLU A 123 -15.29 28.92 -18.54
CA GLU A 123 -14.74 29.37 -17.25
C GLU A 123 -15.60 28.94 -16.05
N GLU A 124 -16.93 28.85 -16.20
CA GLU A 124 -17.86 28.44 -15.14
C GLU A 124 -17.70 26.95 -14.78
N ASP A 125 -17.36 26.11 -15.77
CA ASP A 125 -17.11 24.67 -15.57
C ASP A 125 -15.76 24.35 -14.91
N THR A 126 -14.86 25.34 -14.83
CA THR A 126 -13.51 25.13 -14.26
C THR A 126 -13.56 24.70 -12.80
N GLU A 127 -14.49 25.25 -12.03
CA GLU A 127 -14.69 24.85 -10.63
C GLU A 127 -15.18 23.39 -10.52
N ALA A 128 -16.13 22.98 -11.37
CA ALA A 128 -16.65 21.62 -11.37
C ALA A 128 -15.57 20.59 -11.71
N VAL A 129 -14.75 20.85 -12.73
CA VAL A 129 -13.62 19.98 -13.10
C VAL A 129 -12.57 19.91 -11.99
N ALA A 130 -12.30 21.03 -11.30
CA ALA A 130 -11.39 21.05 -10.16
C ALA A 130 -11.92 20.20 -8.99
N LEU A 131 -13.20 20.31 -8.66
CA LEU A 131 -13.86 19.52 -7.61
C LEU A 131 -13.86 18.02 -7.94
N GLU A 132 -14.13 17.65 -9.20
CA GLU A 132 -14.02 16.26 -9.65
C GLU A 132 -12.59 15.74 -9.44
N LYS A 133 -11.58 16.54 -9.82
CA LYS A 133 -10.17 16.15 -9.63
C LYS A 133 -9.80 15.97 -8.16
N ILE A 134 -10.28 16.84 -7.27
CA ILE A 134 -10.08 16.72 -5.82
C ILE A 134 -10.68 15.40 -5.32
N SER A 135 -11.91 15.10 -5.70
CA SER A 135 -12.59 13.84 -5.33
C SER A 135 -11.80 12.60 -5.77
N LEU A 136 -11.20 12.62 -6.97
CA LEU A 136 -10.34 11.52 -7.45
C LEU A 136 -9.08 11.32 -6.60
N HIS A 137 -8.53 12.38 -5.98
CA HIS A 137 -7.40 12.27 -5.06
C HIS A 137 -7.84 11.79 -3.68
N GLU A 138 -8.96 12.30 -3.18
CA GLU A 138 -9.56 11.88 -1.91
C GLU A 138 -9.83 10.39 -1.88
N GLN A 139 -10.18 9.78 -3.02
CA GLN A 139 -10.41 8.34 -3.11
C GLN A 139 -9.17 7.51 -2.74
N ILE A 140 -7.96 7.97 -3.09
CA ILE A 140 -6.71 7.27 -2.72
C ILE A 140 -6.39 7.47 -1.24
N THR A 141 -6.60 8.68 -0.72
CA THR A 141 -6.45 8.96 0.71
C THR A 141 -7.40 8.08 1.52
N LYS A 142 -8.68 8.00 1.14
CA LYS A 142 -9.71 7.18 1.80
C LYS A 142 -9.35 5.69 1.76
N LEU A 143 -8.89 5.17 0.62
CA LEU A 143 -8.39 3.79 0.50
C LEU A 143 -7.29 3.51 1.53
N LEU A 144 -6.25 4.35 1.56
CA LEU A 144 -5.08 4.15 2.41
C LEU A 144 -5.40 4.33 3.89
N GLU A 145 -6.17 5.35 4.26
CA GLU A 145 -6.62 5.56 5.64
C GLU A 145 -7.44 4.38 6.16
N THR A 146 -8.32 3.83 5.32
CA THR A 146 -9.22 2.74 5.72
C THR A 146 -8.44 1.44 5.89
N ALA A 147 -7.58 1.11 4.93
CA ALA A 147 -6.69 -0.05 5.01
C ALA A 147 -5.71 0.07 6.20
N PHE A 148 -5.10 1.24 6.41
CA PHE A 148 -4.18 1.48 7.51
C PHE A 148 -4.87 1.42 8.86
N ARG A 149 -6.06 1.99 9.00
CA ARG A 149 -6.86 1.88 10.25
C ARG A 149 -7.19 0.43 10.58
N ARG A 150 -7.59 -0.36 9.57
CA ARG A 150 -7.86 -1.80 9.73
C ARG A 150 -6.60 -2.56 10.17
N PHE A 151 -5.46 -2.27 9.53
CA PHE A 151 -4.16 -2.83 9.90
C PHE A 151 -3.77 -2.48 11.33
N VAL A 152 -3.82 -1.21 11.72
CA VAL A 152 -3.44 -0.76 13.07
C VAL A 152 -4.31 -1.43 14.12
N HIS A 153 -5.63 -1.50 13.89
CA HIS A 153 -6.53 -2.21 14.78
C HIS A 153 -6.08 -3.66 14.97
N LEU A 154 -5.88 -4.40 13.87
CA LEU A 154 -5.41 -5.79 13.87
C LEU A 154 -4.02 -5.94 14.51
N ARG A 155 -3.12 -5.00 14.28
CA ARG A 155 -1.74 -5.00 14.78
C ARG A 155 -1.63 -4.84 16.28
N THR A 156 -2.66 -4.24 16.89
CA THR A 156 -2.77 -4.02 18.34
C THR A 156 -3.56 -5.11 19.06
N THR A 157 -4.16 -6.07 18.36
CA THR A 157 -4.86 -7.18 19.01
C THR A 157 -3.89 -8.23 19.54
N GLU A 158 -4.30 -8.95 20.60
CA GLU A 158 -3.54 -10.08 21.13
C GLU A 158 -3.40 -11.22 20.12
N THR A 159 -4.32 -11.31 19.17
CA THR A 159 -4.35 -12.32 18.11
C THR A 159 -3.37 -12.04 16.97
N TRP A 160 -2.72 -10.87 16.91
CA TRP A 160 -1.80 -10.50 15.83
C TRP A 160 -0.75 -11.58 15.56
N ASN A 161 -0.02 -12.00 16.60
CA ASN A 161 1.05 -12.99 16.47
C ASN A 161 0.50 -14.40 16.17
N GLY A 162 -0.56 -14.80 16.87
CA GLY A 162 -1.09 -16.17 16.78
C GLY A 162 -1.95 -16.43 15.53
N ALA A 163 -2.52 -15.40 14.92
CA ALA A 163 -3.38 -15.51 13.75
C ALA A 163 -2.77 -14.85 12.52
N THR A 164 -2.61 -13.52 12.51
CA THR A 164 -2.20 -12.78 11.29
C THR A 164 -0.78 -13.11 10.88
N VAL A 165 0.18 -13.06 11.80
CA VAL A 165 1.59 -13.38 11.49
C VAL A 165 1.73 -14.84 11.06
N ALA A 166 1.03 -15.77 11.71
CA ALA A 166 0.99 -17.18 11.31
C ALA A 166 0.46 -17.36 9.88
N GLN A 167 -0.60 -16.64 9.50
CA GLN A 167 -1.16 -16.68 8.14
C GLN A 167 -0.20 -16.07 7.11
N ILE A 168 0.50 -14.98 7.45
CA ILE A 168 1.55 -14.41 6.60
C ILE A 168 2.68 -15.44 6.38
N HIS A 169 3.14 -16.12 7.43
CA HIS A 169 4.15 -17.17 7.29
C HIS A 169 3.66 -18.34 6.44
N GLN A 170 2.40 -18.73 6.57
CA GLN A 170 1.79 -19.77 5.74
C GLN A 170 1.73 -19.38 4.26
N TRP A 171 1.28 -18.15 3.98
CA TRP A 171 1.31 -17.58 2.62
C TRP A 171 2.71 -17.60 2.04
N LEU A 172 3.69 -17.09 2.80
CA LEU A 172 5.09 -17.11 2.37
C LEU A 172 5.64 -18.52 2.19
N SER A 173 5.12 -19.55 2.86
CA SER A 173 5.61 -20.93 2.75
C SER A 173 4.95 -21.70 1.61
N SER A 174 3.93 -21.15 0.96
CA SER A 174 3.28 -21.79 -0.17
C SER A 174 4.21 -21.77 -1.40
N PRO A 175 4.25 -22.86 -2.20
CA PRO A 175 5.19 -23.05 -3.31
C PRO A 175 5.01 -22.04 -4.43
#